data_AF-A0AAD8YGD7-F1
#
_entry.id   AF-A0AAD8YGD7-F1
#
_cell.length_a   1.000
_cell.length_b   1.000
_cell.length_c   1.000
_cell.angle_alpha   90.00
_cell.angle_beta   90.00
_cell.angle_gamma   90.00
#
_symmetry.space_group_name_H-M   'P 1'
#
loop_
_entity.id
_entity.type
_entity.pdbx_description
1 polymer ?
#
loop_
_entity_poly.entity_id
_entity_poly.type
_entity_poly.pdbx_seq_one_letter_code
_entity_poly.pdbx_strand_id
1 'polypeptide(L)'
;MKYSTVATDSLQKLVDVATKRWISISCLFDQADVDRSGDVTKEEMKDLLDQMHLSNSVNFDEIWDALDKDKSGEVTREEWDECFSAVAVAVAVVPSSDSTSNTFVSWRIKPSYRADVPGGLVALVAHNKMKAQMASFVGQNLEFFKHCRIITTGSTGKILEDSLGLCVYQKVSSGPLGGDQEIGALVTRGHVSAIFFFKDPLSAHQHAADIEALTRICDVHNVAYATNSASGKSLVTAMAFLGLGFGSSEESVTVKEYKAEQAQVIRRLSVIS
;
A
#
# COMPACT_ATOMS: atom_id res chain seq x y z
N MET A 1 25.28 11.77 -10.05
CA MET A 1 25.03 12.40 -11.37
C MET A 1 24.29 13.70 -11.13
N LYS A 2 24.68 14.80 -11.78
CA LYS A 2 23.94 16.06 -11.69
C LYS A 2 22.86 16.02 -12.77
N TYR A 3 21.59 15.87 -12.37
CA TYR A 3 20.47 16.13 -13.29
C TYR A 3 20.56 17.59 -13.76
N SER A 4 20.11 17.86 -14.98
CA SER A 4 20.02 19.25 -15.45
C SER A 4 19.06 20.02 -14.53
N THR A 5 19.29 21.31 -14.34
CA THR A 5 18.42 22.17 -13.50
C THR A 5 16.97 22.15 -14.00
N VAL A 6 16.77 21.99 -15.31
CA VAL A 6 15.46 21.97 -15.97
C VAL A 6 14.71 20.65 -15.75
N ALA A 7 15.41 19.51 -15.79
CA ALA A 7 14.85 18.20 -15.46
C ALA A 7 14.42 18.14 -13.98
N THR A 8 15.22 18.75 -13.10
CA THR A 8 14.93 18.82 -11.66
C THR A 8 13.66 19.65 -11.40
N ASP A 9 13.47 20.77 -12.10
CA ASP A 9 12.26 21.60 -12.01
C ASP A 9 11.00 20.88 -12.51
N SER A 10 11.10 20.15 -13.63
CA SER A 10 9.97 19.38 -14.19
C SER A 10 9.55 18.22 -13.28
N LEU A 11 10.53 17.48 -12.75
CA LEU A 11 10.31 16.43 -11.75
C LEU A 11 9.75 17.02 -10.45
N GLN A 12 10.23 18.19 -10.01
CA GLN A 12 9.71 18.84 -8.80
C GLN A 12 8.24 19.25 -8.95
N LYS A 13 7.81 19.76 -10.11
CA LYS A 13 6.39 20.05 -10.37
C LYS A 13 5.53 18.79 -10.27
N LEU A 14 6.02 17.66 -10.77
CA LEU A 14 5.34 16.37 -10.65
C LEU A 14 5.19 15.98 -9.17
N VAL A 15 6.28 16.10 -8.39
CA VAL A 15 6.28 15.86 -6.93
C VAL A 15 5.32 16.81 -6.21
N ASP A 16 5.27 18.08 -6.58
CA ASP A 16 4.40 19.07 -5.94
C ASP A 16 2.92 18.79 -6.20
N VAL A 17 2.56 18.44 -7.44
CA VAL A 17 1.18 18.07 -7.78
C VAL A 17 0.79 16.75 -7.11
N ALA A 18 1.70 15.77 -7.09
CA ALA A 18 1.52 14.53 -6.36
C ALA A 18 1.25 14.79 -4.87
N THR A 19 2.09 15.61 -4.24
CA THR A 19 1.97 15.97 -2.82
C THR A 19 0.67 16.71 -2.51
N LYS A 20 0.28 17.68 -3.36
CA LYS A 20 -1.00 18.40 -3.23
C LYS A 20 -2.21 17.49 -3.36
N ARG A 21 -2.10 16.41 -4.14
CA ARG A 21 -3.12 15.38 -4.31
C ARG A 21 -2.97 14.21 -3.33
N TRP A 22 -2.01 14.29 -2.40
CA TRP A 22 -1.70 13.29 -1.40
C TRP A 22 -1.26 11.92 -1.96
N ILE A 23 -0.75 11.91 -3.19
CA ILE A 23 -0.22 10.75 -3.91
C ILE A 23 1.26 10.61 -3.55
N SER A 24 1.67 9.44 -3.07
CA SER A 24 3.10 9.16 -2.81
C SER A 24 3.84 8.90 -4.12
N ILE A 25 5.15 9.16 -4.16
CA ILE A 25 5.95 8.91 -5.38
C ILE A 25 5.95 7.44 -5.79
N SER A 26 5.98 6.51 -4.82
CA SER A 26 5.83 5.08 -5.12
C SER A 26 4.45 4.76 -5.70
N CYS A 27 3.41 5.50 -5.35
CA CYS A 27 2.09 5.33 -5.95
C CYS A 27 2.04 5.87 -7.38
N LEU A 28 2.73 6.98 -7.68
CA LEU A 28 2.76 7.46 -9.06
C LEU A 28 3.30 6.40 -10.01
N PHE A 29 4.26 5.58 -9.57
CA PHE A 29 4.70 4.42 -10.34
C PHE A 29 3.55 3.43 -10.55
N ASP A 30 2.88 2.99 -9.48
CA ASP A 30 1.74 2.06 -9.55
C ASP A 30 0.58 2.60 -10.41
N GLN A 31 0.44 3.93 -10.49
CA GLN A 31 -0.59 4.59 -11.28
C GLN A 31 -0.19 4.80 -12.74
N ALA A 32 1.12 4.89 -12.99
CA ALA A 32 1.67 4.93 -14.34
C ALA A 32 1.66 3.54 -14.97
N ASP A 33 2.05 2.49 -14.24
CA ASP A 33 2.02 1.08 -14.67
C ASP A 33 0.56 0.56 -14.72
N VAL A 34 -0.14 0.90 -15.80
CA VAL A 34 -1.57 0.62 -15.99
C VAL A 34 -1.77 -0.86 -16.27
N ASP A 35 -0.86 -1.49 -17.01
CA ASP A 35 -0.95 -2.90 -17.39
C ASP A 35 -0.41 -3.86 -16.31
N ARG A 36 0.25 -3.33 -15.27
CA ARG A 36 0.85 -4.06 -14.14
C ARG A 36 1.94 -5.02 -14.58
N SER A 37 2.67 -4.65 -15.63
CA SER A 37 3.86 -5.37 -16.07
C SER A 37 4.99 -5.31 -15.04
N GLY A 38 5.00 -4.27 -14.21
CA GLY A 38 6.04 -3.97 -13.24
C GLY A 38 7.03 -2.90 -13.71
N ASP A 39 6.88 -2.43 -14.95
CA ASP A 39 7.70 -1.43 -15.61
C ASP A 39 6.77 -0.36 -16.23
N VAL A 40 7.24 0.89 -16.32
CA VAL A 40 6.43 1.99 -16.87
C VAL A 40 6.89 2.32 -18.29
N THR A 41 6.00 2.17 -19.26
CA THR A 41 6.27 2.52 -20.66
C THR A 41 6.14 4.02 -20.92
N LYS A 42 6.65 4.46 -22.08
CA LYS A 42 6.62 5.86 -22.49
C LYS A 42 5.19 6.37 -22.69
N GLU A 43 4.31 5.52 -23.19
CA GLU A 43 2.89 5.77 -23.39
C GLU A 43 2.17 5.93 -22.04
N GLU A 44 2.41 5.01 -21.11
CA GLU A 44 1.86 5.05 -19.75
C GLU A 44 2.26 6.30 -18.96
N MET A 45 3.53 6.70 -19.07
CA MET A 45 4.01 7.92 -18.42
C MET A 45 3.36 9.18 -19.01
N LYS A 46 3.06 9.21 -20.31
CA LYS A 46 2.32 10.33 -20.92
C LYS A 46 0.89 10.39 -20.40
N ASP A 47 0.22 9.24 -20.33
CA ASP A 47 -1.14 9.15 -19.80
C ASP A 47 -1.20 9.62 -18.34
N LEU A 48 -0.20 9.28 -17.52
CA LEU A 48 -0.08 9.77 -16.14
C LEU A 48 -0.01 11.30 -16.09
N LEU A 49 0.86 11.92 -16.92
CA LEU A 49 0.99 13.38 -16.94
C LEU A 49 -0.27 14.07 -17.43
N ASP A 50 -0.98 13.48 -18.39
CA ASP A 50 -2.28 13.98 -18.86
C ASP A 50 -3.34 13.93 -17.75
N GLN A 51 -3.43 12.81 -17.01
CA GLN A 51 -4.31 12.65 -15.85
C GLN A 51 -3.99 13.64 -14.72
N MET A 52 -2.72 14.01 -14.56
CA MET A 52 -2.28 15.01 -13.61
C MET A 52 -2.42 16.45 -14.10
N HIS A 53 -2.84 16.64 -15.36
CA HIS A 53 -2.91 17.95 -16.03
C HIS A 53 -1.56 18.66 -16.10
N LEU A 54 -0.48 17.90 -16.24
CA LEU A 54 0.89 18.38 -16.25
C LEU A 54 1.50 18.45 -17.66
N SER A 55 0.91 17.78 -18.65
CA SER A 55 1.47 17.61 -20.00
C SER A 55 1.89 18.90 -20.72
N ASN A 56 1.26 20.04 -20.43
CA ASN A 56 1.65 21.35 -20.99
C ASN A 56 2.59 22.18 -20.11
N SER A 57 2.90 21.69 -18.90
CA SER A 57 3.61 22.45 -17.84
C SER A 57 4.99 21.91 -17.50
N VAL A 58 5.31 20.71 -18.00
CA VAL A 58 6.57 20.00 -17.80
C VAL A 58 7.15 19.55 -19.13
N ASN A 59 8.47 19.44 -19.21
CA ASN A 59 9.13 18.90 -20.39
C ASN A 59 9.18 17.36 -20.29
N PHE A 60 8.37 16.68 -21.10
CA PHE A 60 8.28 15.22 -21.07
C PHE A 60 9.61 14.54 -21.39
N ASP A 61 10.32 15.00 -22.43
CA ASP A 61 11.56 14.35 -22.85
C ASP A 61 12.65 14.42 -21.77
N GLU A 62 12.68 15.52 -21.00
CA GLU A 62 13.61 15.67 -19.88
C GLU A 62 13.24 14.81 -18.67
N ILE A 63 11.94 14.66 -18.38
CA ILE A 63 11.47 13.74 -17.33
C ILE A 63 11.82 12.30 -17.73
N TRP A 64 11.58 11.94 -18.98
CA TRP A 64 11.85 10.61 -19.51
C TRP A 64 13.33 10.29 -19.48
N ASP A 65 14.19 11.15 -20.02
CA ASP A 65 15.65 10.96 -20.02
C ASP A 65 16.25 10.89 -18.60
N ALA A 66 15.56 11.46 -17.60
CA ALA A 66 15.97 11.37 -16.20
C ALA A 66 15.53 10.07 -15.52
N LEU A 67 14.39 9.50 -15.92
CA LEU A 67 13.84 8.25 -15.39
C LEU A 67 14.44 7.02 -16.08
N ASP A 68 14.46 6.98 -17.42
CA ASP A 68 14.99 5.89 -18.26
C ASP A 68 16.51 6.04 -18.42
N LYS A 69 17.24 5.71 -17.36
CA LYS A 69 18.67 6.00 -17.23
C LYS A 69 19.51 5.04 -18.06
N ASP A 70 19.05 3.80 -18.19
CA ASP A 70 19.71 2.79 -19.02
C ASP A 70 19.29 2.85 -20.51
N LYS A 71 18.26 3.64 -20.84
CA LYS A 71 17.71 3.82 -22.19
C LYS A 71 17.13 2.53 -22.75
N SER A 72 16.62 1.67 -21.88
CA SER A 72 15.91 0.45 -22.25
C SER A 72 14.57 0.75 -22.94
N GLY A 73 14.00 1.94 -22.69
CA GLY A 73 12.69 2.35 -23.21
C GLY A 73 11.53 2.02 -22.26
N GLU A 74 11.83 1.46 -21.10
CA GLU A 74 10.91 1.18 -20.00
C GLU A 74 11.55 1.71 -18.71
N VAL A 75 10.74 2.20 -17.77
CA VAL A 75 11.24 2.68 -16.47
C VAL A 75 10.94 1.65 -15.41
N THR A 76 12.00 1.05 -14.87
CA THR A 76 11.89 0.09 -13.77
C THR A 76 11.56 0.79 -12.45
N ARG A 77 11.04 0.05 -11.47
CA ARG A 77 10.79 0.60 -10.13
C ARG A 77 12.07 1.10 -9.46
N GLU A 78 13.17 0.39 -9.66
CA GLU A 78 14.48 0.78 -9.13
C GLU A 78 14.94 2.12 -9.71
N GLU A 79 14.81 2.33 -11.02
CA GLU A 79 15.14 3.61 -11.66
C GLU A 79 14.25 4.75 -11.18
N TRP A 80 12.95 4.48 -11.03
CA TRP A 80 11.99 5.43 -10.49
C TRP A 80 12.40 5.89 -9.08
N ASP A 81 12.63 4.94 -8.17
CA ASP A 81 12.98 5.23 -6.78
C ASP A 81 14.36 5.91 -6.67
N GLU A 82 15.35 5.51 -7.48
CA GLU A 82 16.66 6.18 -7.56
C GLU A 82 16.52 7.64 -8.01
N CYS A 83 15.72 7.89 -9.05
CA CYS A 83 15.51 9.22 -9.60
C CYS A 83 14.89 10.16 -8.55
N PHE A 84 13.76 9.78 -7.95
CA PHE A 84 13.08 10.63 -6.99
C PHE A 84 13.80 10.73 -5.63
N SER A 85 14.58 9.71 -5.23
CA SER A 85 15.49 9.83 -4.09
C SER A 85 16.55 10.91 -4.33
N ALA A 86 17.10 10.98 -5.54
CA ALA A 86 18.07 12.00 -5.90
C ALA A 86 17.45 13.40 -6.02
N VAL A 87 16.22 13.52 -6.53
CA VAL A 87 15.46 14.78 -6.55
C VAL A 87 15.21 15.30 -5.12
N ALA A 88 14.81 14.43 -4.19
CA ALA A 88 14.59 14.81 -2.80
C ALA A 88 15.87 15.35 -2.13
N VAL A 89 17.04 14.76 -2.42
CA VAL A 89 18.34 15.25 -1.95
C VAL A 89 18.69 16.59 -2.60
N ALA A 90 18.44 16.76 -3.89
CA ALA A 90 18.73 18.01 -4.61
C ALA A 90 17.92 19.19 -4.07
N VAL A 91 16.64 18.99 -3.76
CA VAL A 91 15.76 20.02 -3.20
C VAL A 91 16.13 20.40 -1.77
N ALA A 92 16.58 19.45 -0.95
CA ALA A 92 17.05 19.73 0.41
C ALA A 92 18.30 20.64 0.48
N VAL A 93 19.02 20.80 -0.63
CA VAL A 93 20.25 21.63 -0.73
C VAL A 93 19.95 23.05 -1.24
N VAL A 94 18.73 23.33 -1.73
CA VAL A 94 18.34 24.67 -2.19
C VAL A 94 17.75 25.46 -1.00
N PRO A 95 18.35 26.57 -0.55
CA PRO A 95 17.80 27.35 0.55
C PRO A 95 16.56 28.13 0.06
N SER A 96 15.37 27.67 0.41
CA SER A 96 14.13 28.42 0.20
C SER A 96 14.01 29.53 1.27
N SER A 97 14.08 30.78 0.84
CA SER A 97 13.87 31.97 1.65
C SER A 97 12.39 32.26 1.90
N ASP A 98 11.66 31.32 2.49
CA ASP A 98 10.31 31.63 2.98
C ASP A 98 10.03 30.91 4.30
N SER A 99 9.98 31.73 5.35
CA SER A 99 9.63 31.34 6.70
C SER A 99 8.11 31.21 6.82
N THR A 100 7.60 30.00 6.61
CA THR A 100 6.37 29.59 7.31
C THR A 100 6.61 28.27 8.02
N SER A 101 6.47 28.34 9.33
CA SER A 101 6.58 27.27 10.30
C SER A 101 5.70 26.08 9.89
N ASN A 102 6.32 25.06 9.30
CA ASN A 102 5.79 23.72 9.39
C ASN A 102 6.76 22.93 10.26
N THR A 103 6.29 22.58 11.44
CA THR A 103 6.97 21.72 12.40
C THR A 103 7.28 20.40 11.72
N PHE A 104 8.48 20.32 11.14
CA PHE A 104 9.09 19.08 10.67
C PHE A 104 9.14 18.12 11.85
N VAL A 105 8.18 17.21 11.92
CA VAL A 105 8.32 16.01 12.74
C VAL A 105 9.41 15.18 12.06
N SER A 106 10.61 15.32 12.59
CA SER A 106 11.80 14.55 12.25
C SER A 106 11.47 13.05 12.19
N TRP A 107 11.41 12.54 10.97
CA TRP A 107 11.44 11.16 10.52
C TRP A 107 12.02 10.16 11.54
N ARG A 108 11.15 9.29 12.07
CA ARG A 108 11.55 8.08 12.84
C ARG A 108 10.79 6.81 12.46
N ILE A 109 10.09 6.81 11.33
CA ILE A 109 9.55 5.57 10.77
C ILE A 109 10.42 5.25 9.57
N LYS A 110 11.25 4.21 9.69
CA LYS A 110 11.84 3.55 8.53
C LYS A 110 10.86 2.46 8.10
N PRO A 111 9.94 2.69 7.14
CA PRO A 111 9.48 1.56 6.37
C PRO A 111 10.68 1.18 5.52
N SER A 112 11.49 0.22 5.99
CA SER A 112 12.40 -0.48 5.10
C SER A 112 11.53 -1.24 4.11
N TYR A 113 11.10 -0.53 3.07
CA TYR A 113 10.43 -1.09 1.92
C TYR A 113 11.46 -2.00 1.25
N ARG A 114 11.19 -3.29 1.36
CA ARG A 114 11.93 -4.35 0.70
C ARG A 114 10.89 -5.05 -0.16
N ALA A 115 10.96 -4.84 -1.47
CA ALA A 115 10.05 -5.43 -2.46
C ALA A 115 10.03 -6.97 -2.38
N ASP A 116 11.05 -7.55 -1.73
CA ASP A 116 11.30 -8.97 -1.52
C ASP A 116 10.70 -9.58 -0.23
N VAL A 117 10.02 -8.82 0.65
CA VAL A 117 9.42 -9.41 1.87
C VAL A 117 7.96 -9.82 1.65
N PRO A 118 7.61 -11.11 1.75
CA PRO A 118 6.23 -11.55 1.92
C PRO A 118 5.61 -10.83 3.12
N GLY A 119 4.51 -10.09 2.92
CA GLY A 119 3.75 -9.49 4.02
C GLY A 119 3.44 -8.00 3.87
N GLY A 120 3.85 -7.32 2.81
CA GLY A 120 3.74 -5.85 2.71
C GLY A 120 2.35 -5.22 2.56
N LEU A 121 1.27 -6.00 2.43
CA LEU A 121 -0.08 -5.46 2.19
C LEU A 121 -0.82 -5.10 3.48
N VAL A 122 -1.54 -3.98 3.46
CA VAL A 122 -2.51 -3.60 4.50
C VAL A 122 -3.90 -3.60 3.89
N ALA A 123 -4.79 -4.46 4.40
CA ALA A 123 -6.14 -4.59 3.89
C ALA A 123 -7.10 -3.62 4.57
N LEU A 124 -7.88 -2.86 3.79
CA LEU A 124 -8.96 -1.99 4.29
C LEU A 124 -10.31 -2.49 3.75
N VAL A 125 -11.16 -2.93 4.66
CA VAL A 125 -12.49 -3.48 4.36
C VAL A 125 -13.52 -2.80 5.25
N ALA A 126 -14.65 -2.38 4.66
CA ALA A 126 -15.73 -1.75 5.43
C ALA A 126 -17.11 -2.15 4.91
N HIS A 127 -18.02 -2.46 5.83
CA HIS A 127 -19.43 -2.59 5.49
C HIS A 127 -20.00 -1.25 5.03
N ASN A 128 -21.13 -1.28 4.30
CA ASN A 128 -21.71 -0.09 3.68
C ASN A 128 -21.89 1.08 4.66
N LYS A 129 -22.44 0.85 5.85
CA LYS A 129 -22.64 1.89 6.87
C LYS A 129 -21.34 2.37 7.53
N MET A 130 -20.24 1.64 7.34
CA MET A 130 -18.95 1.91 7.97
C MET A 130 -17.95 2.60 7.04
N LYS A 131 -18.25 2.75 5.74
CA LYS A 131 -17.33 3.33 4.75
C LYS A 131 -16.96 4.79 5.04
N ALA A 132 -17.93 5.61 5.44
CA ALA A 132 -17.66 6.99 5.84
C ALA A 132 -16.74 7.04 7.08
N GLN A 133 -16.94 6.15 8.04
CA GLN A 133 -16.07 6.03 9.20
C GLN A 133 -14.68 5.52 8.83
N MET A 134 -14.57 4.58 7.88
CA MET A 134 -13.28 4.12 7.34
C MET A 134 -12.52 5.28 6.69
N ALA A 135 -13.17 6.04 5.81
CA ALA A 135 -12.54 7.21 5.17
C ALA A 135 -12.09 8.25 6.20
N SER A 136 -12.92 8.56 7.20
CA SER A 136 -12.54 9.49 8.28
C SER A 136 -11.35 8.97 9.09
N PHE A 137 -11.35 7.68 9.43
CA PHE A 137 -10.25 7.04 10.16
C PHE A 137 -8.94 7.05 9.36
N VAL A 138 -9.00 6.71 8.07
CA VAL A 138 -7.83 6.75 7.19
C VAL A 138 -7.33 8.18 7.03
N GLY A 139 -8.21 9.16 6.84
CA GLY A 139 -7.84 10.57 6.76
C GLY A 139 -7.14 11.09 8.02
N GLN A 140 -7.57 10.67 9.21
CA GLN A 140 -6.91 11.01 10.48
C GLN A 140 -5.53 10.37 10.64
N ASN A 141 -5.25 9.28 9.94
CA ASN A 141 -4.01 8.52 10.01
C ASN A 141 -3.32 8.46 8.63
N LEU A 142 -3.54 9.48 7.80
CA LEU A 142 -3.21 9.44 6.37
C LEU A 142 -1.70 9.25 6.15
N GLU A 143 -0.89 9.88 7.00
CA GLU A 143 0.57 9.74 6.95
C GLU A 143 1.03 8.28 7.13
N PHE A 144 0.36 7.48 7.95
CA PHE A 144 0.67 6.05 8.05
C PHE A 144 0.25 5.30 6.77
N PHE A 145 -0.98 5.52 6.31
CA PHE A 145 -1.54 4.75 5.20
C PHE A 145 -0.89 5.05 3.84
N LYS A 146 -0.37 6.27 3.61
CA LYS A 146 0.37 6.61 2.39
C LYS A 146 1.65 5.80 2.16
N HIS A 147 2.22 5.25 3.24
CA HIS A 147 3.43 4.44 3.19
C HIS A 147 3.12 2.93 3.15
N CYS A 148 1.85 2.54 3.08
CA CYS A 148 1.42 1.15 3.03
C CYS A 148 0.98 0.77 1.61
N ARG A 149 1.21 -0.49 1.21
CA ARG A 149 0.57 -1.04 0.00
C ARG A 149 -0.86 -1.45 0.35
N ILE A 150 -1.82 -0.62 -0.04
CA ILE A 150 -3.22 -0.79 0.36
C ILE A 150 -3.97 -1.74 -0.56
N ILE A 151 -4.57 -2.78 0.00
CA ILE A 151 -5.55 -3.63 -0.69
C ILE A 151 -6.95 -3.38 -0.12
N THR A 152 -7.97 -3.28 -0.97
CA THR A 152 -9.34 -3.01 -0.52
C THR A 152 -10.37 -3.80 -1.31
N THR A 153 -11.60 -3.88 -0.80
CA THR A 153 -12.76 -4.26 -1.62
C THR A 153 -13.21 -3.08 -2.48
N GLY A 154 -13.68 -3.34 -3.70
CA GLY A 154 -13.85 -2.29 -4.73
C GLY A 154 -14.54 -1.00 -4.29
N SER A 155 -15.70 -1.10 -3.64
CA SER A 155 -16.43 0.09 -3.16
C SER A 155 -15.78 0.83 -2.00
N THR A 156 -14.95 0.14 -1.19
CA THR A 156 -14.17 0.78 -0.12
C THR A 156 -13.01 1.55 -0.74
N GLY A 157 -12.27 0.92 -1.66
CA GLY A 157 -11.16 1.55 -2.38
C GLY A 157 -11.57 2.81 -3.11
N LYS A 158 -12.67 2.75 -3.87
CA LYS A 158 -13.20 3.92 -4.59
C LYS A 158 -13.44 5.12 -3.67
N ILE A 159 -14.04 4.89 -2.50
CA ILE A 159 -14.30 5.98 -1.55
C ILE A 159 -13.00 6.59 -1.03
N LEU A 160 -11.98 5.77 -0.76
CA LEU A 160 -10.68 6.27 -0.27
C LEU A 160 -9.92 7.05 -1.34
N GLU A 161 -9.95 6.58 -2.59
CA GLU A 161 -9.41 7.29 -3.76
C GLU A 161 -10.13 8.64 -3.93
N ASP A 162 -11.47 8.62 -4.06
CA ASP A 162 -12.28 9.81 -4.34
C ASP A 162 -12.21 10.86 -3.23
N SER A 163 -12.17 10.44 -1.95
CA SER A 163 -12.24 11.36 -0.81
C SER A 163 -10.90 11.81 -0.25
N LEU A 164 -9.85 10.99 -0.39
CA LEU A 164 -8.54 11.25 0.24
C LEU A 164 -7.38 11.31 -0.76
N GLY A 165 -7.60 10.99 -2.04
CA GLY A 165 -6.50 10.80 -3.00
C GLY A 165 -5.58 9.64 -2.61
N LEU A 166 -6.06 8.70 -1.79
CA LEU A 166 -5.24 7.59 -1.31
C LEU A 166 -5.00 6.61 -2.45
N CYS A 167 -3.74 6.26 -2.67
CA CYS A 167 -3.38 5.21 -3.60
C CYS A 167 -3.81 3.84 -3.12
N VAL A 168 -4.66 3.17 -3.88
CA VAL A 168 -5.04 1.79 -3.62
C VAL A 168 -4.28 0.88 -4.59
N TYR A 169 -3.29 0.16 -4.07
CA TYR A 169 -2.47 -0.79 -4.84
C TYR A 169 -3.32 -1.86 -5.53
N GLN A 170 -4.32 -2.41 -4.82
CA GLN A 170 -5.20 -3.43 -5.40
C GLN A 170 -6.63 -3.31 -4.87
N LYS A 171 -7.60 -3.41 -5.80
CA LYS A 171 -9.03 -3.59 -5.48
C LYS A 171 -9.44 -5.01 -5.83
N VAL A 172 -9.90 -5.76 -4.83
CA VAL A 172 -10.52 -7.08 -4.99
C VAL A 172 -12.04 -6.95 -5.16
N SER A 173 -12.71 -8.08 -5.42
CA SER A 173 -14.17 -8.14 -5.49
C SER A 173 -14.85 -7.57 -4.23
N SER A 174 -16.14 -7.29 -4.29
CA SER A 174 -16.90 -6.95 -3.08
C SER A 174 -16.98 -8.16 -2.15
N GLY A 175 -17.14 -7.94 -0.84
CA GLY A 175 -17.30 -9.02 0.16
C GLY A 175 -18.35 -10.07 -0.26
N PRO A 176 -19.60 -9.67 -0.59
CA PRO A 176 -20.64 -10.59 -1.07
C PRO A 176 -20.31 -11.37 -2.35
N LEU A 177 -19.33 -10.91 -3.13
CA LEU A 177 -18.89 -11.56 -4.37
C LEU A 177 -17.57 -12.32 -4.21
N GLY A 178 -17.07 -12.49 -2.98
CA GLY A 178 -15.88 -13.29 -2.68
C GLY A 178 -14.61 -12.48 -2.36
N GLY A 179 -14.69 -11.15 -2.29
CA GLY A 179 -13.52 -10.31 -1.97
C GLY A 179 -12.87 -10.63 -0.62
N ASP A 180 -13.68 -11.05 0.37
CA ASP A 180 -13.18 -11.46 1.68
C ASP A 180 -12.34 -12.74 1.58
N GLN A 181 -12.69 -13.65 0.67
CA GLN A 181 -11.92 -14.86 0.39
C GLN A 181 -10.64 -14.57 -0.40
N GLU A 182 -10.67 -13.61 -1.33
CA GLU A 182 -9.47 -13.14 -2.04
C GLU A 182 -8.43 -12.60 -1.05
N ILE A 183 -8.87 -11.76 -0.09
CA ILE A 183 -8.00 -11.25 0.98
C ILE A 183 -7.54 -12.40 1.89
N GLY A 184 -8.44 -13.31 2.26
CA GLY A 184 -8.11 -14.49 3.06
C GLY A 184 -7.03 -15.36 2.40
N ALA A 185 -7.08 -15.55 1.09
CA ALA A 185 -6.04 -16.26 0.35
C ALA A 185 -4.67 -15.56 0.47
N LEU A 186 -4.63 -14.24 0.39
CA LEU A 186 -3.41 -13.46 0.59
C LEU A 186 -2.87 -13.55 2.02
N VAL A 187 -3.76 -13.64 3.03
CA VAL A 187 -3.37 -13.93 4.42
C VAL A 187 -2.66 -15.28 4.51
N THR A 188 -3.25 -16.34 3.91
CA THR A 188 -2.64 -17.69 3.98
C THR A 188 -1.27 -17.79 3.32
N ARG A 189 -1.02 -16.94 2.32
CA ARG A 189 0.26 -16.85 1.60
C ARG A 189 1.27 -15.92 2.27
N GLY A 190 0.90 -15.32 3.40
CA GLY A 190 1.75 -14.41 4.15
C GLY A 190 1.98 -13.06 3.44
N HIS A 191 1.06 -12.61 2.58
CA HIS A 191 1.20 -11.33 1.87
C HIS A 191 0.56 -10.14 2.61
N VAL A 192 -0.27 -10.40 3.61
CA VAL A 192 -1.01 -9.37 4.37
C VAL A 192 -0.40 -9.19 5.75
N SER A 193 0.04 -7.97 6.07
CA SER A 193 0.55 -7.56 7.38
C SER A 193 -0.56 -7.34 8.40
N ALA A 194 -1.65 -6.72 7.97
CA ALA A 194 -2.74 -6.33 8.85
C ALA A 194 -4.04 -6.11 8.08
N ILE A 195 -5.15 -6.28 8.77
CA ILE A 195 -6.49 -6.02 8.24
C ILE A 195 -7.24 -5.00 9.11
N PHE A 196 -7.72 -3.93 8.50
CA PHE A 196 -8.69 -3.02 9.10
C PHE A 196 -10.07 -3.34 8.51
N PHE A 197 -10.86 -4.13 9.24
CA PHE A 197 -12.20 -4.55 8.82
C PHE A 197 -13.27 -3.86 9.67
N PHE A 198 -13.72 -2.68 9.26
CA PHE A 198 -14.78 -1.96 9.97
C PHE A 198 -16.15 -2.59 9.71
N LYS A 199 -16.56 -3.41 10.67
CA LYS A 199 -17.81 -4.16 10.65
C LYS A 199 -18.95 -3.31 11.19
N ASP A 200 -20.09 -3.39 10.51
CA ASP A 200 -21.38 -2.93 11.04
C ASP A 200 -21.94 -4.01 11.97
N PRO A 201 -21.99 -3.77 13.29
CA PRO A 201 -22.42 -4.77 14.27
C PRO A 201 -23.94 -4.86 14.42
N LEU A 202 -24.71 -3.98 13.78
CA LEU A 202 -26.15 -3.86 13.95
C LEU A 202 -26.96 -4.34 12.74
N SER A 203 -26.30 -4.74 11.66
CA SER A 203 -26.96 -5.27 10.46
C SER A 203 -26.60 -6.74 10.24
N ALA A 204 -27.54 -7.51 9.70
CA ALA A 204 -27.26 -8.83 9.16
C ALA A 204 -26.52 -8.70 7.82
N HIS A 205 -25.54 -9.57 7.58
CA HIS A 205 -24.73 -9.58 6.36
C HIS A 205 -24.91 -10.89 5.61
N GLN A 206 -25.18 -10.81 4.31
CA GLN A 206 -25.39 -11.97 3.43
C GLN A 206 -24.16 -12.90 3.36
N HIS A 207 -22.98 -12.36 3.66
CA HIS A 207 -21.67 -13.00 3.62
C HIS A 207 -21.08 -13.17 5.03
N ALA A 208 -21.93 -13.37 6.06
CA ALA A 208 -21.47 -13.52 7.44
C ALA A 208 -20.45 -14.66 7.63
N ALA A 209 -20.62 -15.77 6.89
CA ALA A 209 -19.67 -16.88 6.88
C ALA A 209 -18.29 -16.46 6.35
N ASP A 210 -18.24 -15.60 5.33
CA ASP A 210 -16.99 -15.10 4.77
C ASP A 210 -16.27 -14.17 5.75
N ILE A 211 -17.01 -13.33 6.46
CA ILE A 211 -16.47 -12.45 7.52
C ILE A 211 -15.82 -13.28 8.62
N GLU A 212 -16.52 -14.33 9.10
CA GLU A 212 -16.02 -15.23 10.14
C GLU A 212 -14.79 -16.01 9.66
N ALA A 213 -14.84 -16.53 8.43
CA ALA A 213 -13.73 -17.24 7.81
C ALA A 213 -12.48 -16.34 7.70
N LEU A 214 -12.64 -15.07 7.32
CA LEU A 214 -11.55 -14.10 7.24
C LEU A 214 -10.96 -13.80 8.63
N THR A 215 -11.77 -13.58 9.66
CA THR A 215 -11.24 -13.37 11.02
C THR A 215 -10.53 -14.60 11.56
N ARG A 216 -11.10 -15.78 11.34
CA ARG A 216 -10.49 -17.05 11.78
C ARG A 216 -9.16 -17.30 11.07
N ILE A 217 -9.04 -16.99 9.78
CA ILE A 217 -7.76 -17.18 9.08
C ILE A 217 -6.70 -16.18 9.57
N CYS A 218 -7.09 -14.98 9.99
CA CYS A 218 -6.18 -14.06 10.67
C CYS A 218 -5.65 -14.66 11.98
N ASP A 219 -6.52 -15.28 12.80
CA ASP A 219 -6.11 -15.93 14.05
C ASP A 219 -5.16 -17.12 13.79
N VAL A 220 -5.40 -17.90 12.73
CA VAL A 220 -4.52 -19.03 12.34
C VAL A 220 -3.14 -18.54 11.92
N HIS A 221 -3.07 -17.45 11.15
CA HIS A 221 -1.82 -16.92 10.60
C HIS A 221 -1.19 -15.81 11.46
N ASN A 222 -1.75 -15.56 12.65
CA ASN A 222 -1.34 -14.50 13.56
C ASN A 222 -1.24 -13.11 12.89
N VAL A 223 -2.16 -12.83 11.96
CA VAL A 223 -2.26 -11.52 11.28
C VAL A 223 -3.11 -10.60 12.13
N ALA A 224 -2.55 -9.46 12.52
CA ALA A 224 -3.26 -8.48 13.31
C ALA A 224 -4.45 -7.89 12.54
N TYR A 225 -5.61 -7.80 13.20
CA TYR A 225 -6.78 -7.17 12.61
C TYR A 225 -7.51 -6.25 13.58
N ALA A 226 -8.05 -5.18 13.04
CA ALA A 226 -8.85 -4.19 13.74
C ALA A 226 -10.28 -4.19 13.21
N THR A 227 -11.27 -4.24 14.09
CA THR A 227 -12.68 -4.37 13.70
C THR A 227 -13.49 -3.08 13.85
N ASN A 228 -12.88 -2.07 14.46
CA ASN A 228 -13.46 -0.75 14.74
C ASN A 228 -12.35 0.29 14.88
N SER A 229 -12.73 1.57 14.93
CA SER A 229 -11.77 2.70 15.00
C SER A 229 -10.83 2.65 16.22
N ALA A 230 -11.31 2.22 17.39
CA ALA A 230 -10.46 2.15 18.58
C ALA A 230 -9.34 1.11 18.41
N SER A 231 -9.70 -0.12 18.03
CA SER A 231 -8.71 -1.16 17.70
C SER A 231 -7.81 -0.75 16.54
N GLY A 232 -8.35 -0.02 15.54
CA GLY A 232 -7.59 0.49 14.42
C GLY A 232 -6.52 1.48 14.85
N LYS A 233 -6.87 2.43 15.73
CA LYS A 233 -5.91 3.42 16.23
C LYS A 233 -4.77 2.78 17.02
N SER A 234 -5.09 1.78 17.85
CA SER A 234 -4.08 0.97 18.55
C SER A 234 -3.15 0.27 17.56
N LEU A 235 -3.71 -0.35 16.52
CA LEU A 235 -2.94 -1.09 15.52
C LEU A 235 -2.04 -0.17 14.68
N VAL A 236 -2.56 0.98 14.22
CA VAL A 236 -1.75 2.00 13.52
C VAL A 236 -0.58 2.45 14.40
N THR A 237 -0.84 2.74 15.68
CA THR A 237 0.20 3.19 16.61
C THR A 237 1.28 2.12 16.79
N ALA A 238 0.87 0.87 16.98
CA ALA A 238 1.79 -0.25 17.14
C ALA A 238 2.62 -0.48 15.87
N MET A 239 2.00 -0.51 14.69
CA MET A 239 2.69 -0.71 13.41
C MET A 239 3.61 0.45 13.05
N ALA A 240 3.22 1.69 13.36
CA ALA A 240 4.08 2.86 13.17
C ALA A 240 5.36 2.79 14.03
N PHE A 241 5.27 2.18 15.22
CA PHE A 241 6.41 2.02 16.13
C PHE A 241 7.26 0.77 15.86
N LEU A 242 6.60 -0.37 15.59
CA LEU A 242 7.23 -1.70 15.49
C LEU A 242 7.54 -2.10 14.03
N GLY A 243 6.97 -1.42 13.05
CA GLY A 243 7.03 -1.77 11.64
C GLY A 243 5.80 -2.58 11.17
N LEU A 244 5.63 -2.64 9.84
CA LEU A 244 4.64 -3.53 9.21
C LEU A 244 5.02 -5.00 9.44
N GLY A 245 4.03 -5.88 9.58
CA GLY A 245 4.26 -7.31 9.77
C GLY A 245 4.69 -7.72 11.17
N PHE A 246 4.64 -6.82 12.16
CA PHE A 246 4.85 -7.17 13.55
C PHE A 246 3.88 -8.30 13.98
N GLY A 247 4.43 -9.46 14.35
CA GLY A 247 3.69 -10.65 14.81
C GLY A 247 3.54 -11.78 13.76
N SER A 248 3.72 -11.50 12.46
CA SER A 248 3.53 -12.51 11.41
C SER A 248 4.61 -13.60 11.37
N SER A 249 5.74 -13.40 12.04
CA SER A 249 6.80 -14.40 12.18
C SER A 249 6.50 -15.47 13.24
N GLU A 250 5.50 -15.26 14.09
CA GLU A 250 5.18 -16.16 15.19
C GLU A 250 3.89 -16.94 14.89
N GLU A 251 4.03 -18.23 14.69
CA GLU A 251 2.90 -19.12 14.51
C GLU A 251 2.24 -19.49 15.85
N SER A 252 0.90 -19.54 15.85
CA SER A 252 0.09 -19.93 17.00
C SER A 252 0.46 -21.33 17.51
N VAL A 253 0.41 -21.51 18.83
CA VAL A 253 0.72 -22.78 19.51
C VAL A 253 -0.14 -23.93 18.96
N THR A 254 -1.44 -23.69 18.79
CA THR A 254 -2.37 -24.72 18.28
C THR A 254 -2.11 -25.08 16.82
N VAL A 255 -1.62 -24.13 16.02
CA VAL A 255 -1.26 -24.38 14.61
C VAL A 255 0.02 -25.22 14.53
N LYS A 256 1.00 -24.94 15.39
CA LYS A 256 2.23 -25.75 15.50
C LYS A 256 1.92 -27.19 15.88
N GLU A 257 1.08 -27.37 16.91
CA GLU A 257 0.63 -28.69 17.37
C GLU A 257 -0.08 -29.45 16.25
N TYR A 258 -1.05 -28.80 15.58
CA TYR A 258 -1.74 -29.39 14.43
C TYR A 258 -0.78 -29.83 13.32
N LYS A 259 0.17 -28.97 12.92
CA LYS A 259 1.16 -29.31 11.88
C LYS A 259 2.03 -30.50 12.28
N ALA A 260 2.43 -30.58 13.55
CA ALA A 260 3.20 -31.71 14.06
C ALA A 260 2.40 -33.02 14.01
N GLU A 261 1.11 -32.98 14.38
CA GLU A 261 0.21 -34.13 14.27
C GLU A 261 0.01 -34.57 12.81
N GLN A 262 -0.25 -33.63 11.90
CA GLN A 262 -0.41 -33.94 10.47
C GLN A 262 0.86 -34.53 9.87
N ALA A 263 2.04 -34.05 10.24
CA ALA A 263 3.31 -34.62 9.82
C ALA A 263 3.46 -36.09 10.26
N GLN A 264 2.98 -36.44 11.46
CA GLN A 264 2.96 -37.83 11.93
C GLN A 264 1.99 -38.70 11.13
N VAL A 265 0.79 -38.19 10.82
CA VAL A 265 -0.20 -38.90 10.00
C VAL A 265 0.36 -39.21 8.61
N ILE A 266 0.92 -38.20 7.95
CA ILE A 266 1.53 -38.34 6.63
C ILE A 266 2.65 -39.39 6.66
N ARG A 267 3.53 -39.32 7.68
CA ARG A 267 4.62 -40.29 7.85
C ARG A 267 4.11 -41.72 8.06
N ARG A 268 2.98 -41.92 8.74
CA ARG A 268 2.39 -43.25 8.92
C ARG A 268 1.83 -43.80 7.61
N LEU A 269 1.14 -42.96 6.84
CA LEU A 269 0.57 -43.35 5.55
C LEU A 269 1.65 -43.69 4.52
N SER A 270 2.78 -42.96 4.52
CA SER A 270 3.90 -43.22 3.59
C SER A 270 4.68 -44.50 3.88
N VAL A 271 4.48 -45.15 5.04
CA VAL A 271 5.12 -46.44 5.39
C VAL A 271 4.25 -47.63 4.98
N ILE A 272 2.97 -47.38 4.67
CA ILE A 272 2.00 -48.41 4.28
C ILE A 272 1.94 -48.57 2.74
N SER A 273 2.46 -47.59 1.99
CA SER A 273 2.65 -47.59 0.53
C SER A 273 4.03 -48.12 0.13
#